data_AF-A0A015JTI2-F1
#
_entry.id   AF-A0A015JTI2-F1
#
_cell.length_a   1.000
_cell.length_b   1.000
_cell.length_c   1.000
_cell.angle_alpha   90.00
_cell.angle_beta   90.00
_cell.angle_gamma   90.00
#
_symmetry.space_group_name_H-M   'P 1'
#
loop_
_entity.id
_entity.type
_entity.pdbx_description
1 polymer ?
#
loop_
_entity_poly.entity_id
_entity_poly.type
_entity_poly.pdbx_seq_one_letter_code
_entity_poly.pdbx_strand_id
1 'polypeptide(L)'
;MNLSNVKLQFALTALGASLATGIAILSYQDHKRRIRAEALKKEVSLIPKTTRNIHLNGEVAFDESLIKEQLARNIAFLGEEGVEKLRKSFVIIVGIGGVGSWAALMLIRSGVSHIRIIDFDQVTLSSLNRHAVATHSDVGTPKVIALQKHLKEIAPWAKVEPIIELFTKESATKLLSGDANFIVDAIDNIDTKLFLLKYCHDKKLPIISSMGAGAKADPSRIQMSDISITIEDPLARTVRRRLKKMGVDSGITVVYSTEKPNVKLLPLGLFSRKLIMVVYIYICISVVLFYDLFSCIYIFMQKKIKYKMQEITRLYQTSDPESSLY
;
A
#
# COMPACT_ATOMS: atom_id res chain seq x y z
N MET A 1 -24.85 -56.63 31.45
CA MET A 1 -25.10 -55.44 30.59
C MET A 1 -23.76 -54.86 30.19
N ASN A 2 -23.49 -54.71 28.89
CA ASN A 2 -22.15 -54.38 28.38
C ASN A 2 -21.90 -52.86 28.46
N LEU A 3 -20.98 -52.45 29.34
CA LEU A 3 -20.73 -51.04 29.70
C LEU A 3 -20.22 -50.18 28.51
N SER A 4 -19.67 -50.82 27.48
CA SER A 4 -19.17 -50.18 26.26
C SER A 4 -20.28 -49.61 25.38
N ASN A 5 -21.41 -50.32 25.25
CA ASN A 5 -22.53 -49.87 24.42
C ASN A 5 -23.22 -48.63 25.01
N VAL A 6 -23.28 -48.54 26.35
CA VAL A 6 -23.88 -47.40 27.05
C VAL A 6 -23.00 -46.15 26.88
N LYS A 7 -21.67 -46.27 27.00
CA LYS A 7 -20.73 -45.16 26.76
C LYS A 7 -20.78 -44.68 25.30
N LEU A 8 -20.88 -45.60 24.35
CA LEU A 8 -21.00 -45.25 22.93
C LEU A 8 -22.31 -44.51 22.64
N GLN A 9 -23.41 -44.94 23.25
CA GLN A 9 -24.71 -44.29 23.09
C GLN A 9 -24.70 -42.86 23.66
N PHE A 10 -24.12 -42.65 24.84
CA PHE A 10 -23.96 -41.31 25.41
C PHE A 10 -23.07 -40.40 24.54
N ALA A 11 -21.95 -40.91 24.01
CA ALA A 11 -21.07 -40.16 23.13
C ALA A 11 -21.77 -39.75 21.82
N LEU A 12 -22.53 -40.66 21.20
CA LEU A 12 -23.30 -40.38 19.99
C LEU A 12 -24.40 -39.34 20.25
N THR A 13 -25.11 -39.42 21.38
CA THR A 13 -26.12 -38.41 21.73
C THR A 13 -25.50 -37.03 22.00
N ALA A 14 -24.35 -36.97 22.65
CA ALA A 14 -23.65 -35.71 22.91
C ALA A 14 -23.13 -35.04 21.63
N LEU A 15 -22.59 -35.83 20.70
CA LEU A 15 -22.16 -35.36 19.38
C LEU A 15 -23.36 -34.89 18.55
N GLY A 16 -24.46 -35.64 18.56
CA GLY A 16 -25.70 -35.26 17.86
C GLY A 16 -26.27 -33.95 18.39
N ALA A 17 -26.34 -33.78 19.71
CA ALA A 17 -26.84 -32.54 20.33
C ALA A 17 -25.93 -31.34 20.03
N SER A 18 -24.60 -31.53 20.05
CA SER A 18 -23.63 -30.48 19.75
C SER A 18 -23.69 -30.03 18.28
N LEU A 19 -23.82 -30.98 17.35
CA LEU A 19 -23.99 -30.71 15.93
C LEU A 19 -25.31 -29.98 15.65
N ALA A 20 -26.42 -30.43 16.25
CA ALA A 20 -27.71 -29.77 16.10
C ALA A 20 -27.68 -28.32 16.61
N THR A 21 -27.03 -28.09 17.76
CA THR A 21 -26.87 -26.75 18.34
C THR A 21 -25.98 -25.87 17.45
N GLY A 22 -24.87 -26.42 16.94
CA GLY A 22 -23.97 -25.71 16.02
C GLY A 22 -24.67 -25.30 14.73
N ILE A 23 -25.44 -26.22 14.12
CA ILE A 23 -26.24 -25.94 12.92
C ILE A 23 -27.28 -24.86 13.22
N ALA A 24 -28.02 -24.97 14.33
CA ALA A 24 -29.03 -23.97 14.71
C ALA A 24 -28.42 -22.57 14.89
N ILE A 25 -27.26 -22.46 15.54
CA ILE A 25 -26.55 -21.18 15.72
C ILE A 25 -26.09 -20.62 14.37
N LEU A 26 -25.49 -21.44 13.51
CA LEU A 26 -25.02 -20.99 12.20
C LEU A 26 -26.17 -20.58 11.28
N SER A 27 -27.27 -21.35 11.27
CA SER A 27 -28.48 -21.01 10.54
C SER A 27 -29.12 -19.72 11.06
N TYR A 28 -29.17 -19.52 12.38
CA TYR A 28 -29.66 -18.29 12.98
C TYR A 28 -28.77 -17.09 12.62
N GLN A 29 -27.45 -17.26 12.65
CA GLN A 29 -26.51 -16.21 12.26
C GLN A 29 -26.63 -15.86 10.77
N ASP A 30 -26.76 -16.86 9.87
CA ASP A 30 -26.96 -16.62 8.44
C ASP A 30 -28.29 -15.89 8.19
N HIS A 31 -29.36 -16.35 8.85
CA HIS A 31 -30.67 -15.71 8.74
C HIS A 31 -30.64 -14.26 9.22
N LYS A 32 -30.02 -13.97 10.37
CA LYS A 32 -29.87 -12.60 10.89
C LYS A 32 -29.00 -11.72 9.99
N ARG A 33 -28.00 -12.30 9.32
CA ARG A 33 -27.19 -11.59 8.30
C ARG A 33 -28.01 -11.24 7.07
N ARG A 34 -28.86 -12.16 6.58
CA ARG A 34 -29.76 -11.91 5.44
C ARG A 34 -30.75 -10.80 5.74
N ILE A 35 -31.41 -10.85 6.89
CA ILE A 35 -32.34 -9.79 7.32
C ILE A 35 -31.63 -8.42 7.40
N ARG A 36 -30.43 -8.37 7.98
CA ARG A 36 -29.64 -7.13 8.03
C ARG A 36 -29.24 -6.64 6.64
N ALA A 37 -28.84 -7.53 5.74
CA ALA A 37 -28.48 -7.17 4.37
C ALA A 37 -29.69 -6.64 3.59
N GLU A 38 -30.87 -7.24 3.77
CA GLU A 38 -32.12 -6.77 3.17
C GLU A 38 -32.56 -5.42 3.76
N ALA A 39 -32.45 -5.23 5.08
CA ALA A 39 -32.72 -3.96 5.74
C ALA A 39 -31.78 -2.85 5.23
N LEU A 40 -30.48 -3.12 5.14
CA LEU A 40 -29.51 -2.18 4.56
C LEU A 40 -29.85 -1.87 3.10
N LYS A 41 -30.20 -2.88 2.30
CA LYS A 41 -30.57 -2.70 0.89
C LYS A 41 -31.81 -1.82 0.75
N LYS A 42 -32.77 -1.96 1.68
CA LYS A 42 -33.98 -1.13 1.73
C LYS A 42 -33.66 0.30 2.16
N GLU A 43 -32.82 0.50 3.18
CA GLU A 43 -32.33 1.83 3.57
C GLU A 43 -31.59 2.51 2.42
N VAL A 44 -30.64 1.81 1.77
CA VAL A 44 -29.91 2.31 0.60
C VAL A 44 -30.85 2.64 -0.57
N SER A 45 -31.94 1.88 -0.74
CA SER A 45 -32.94 2.17 -1.78
C SER A 45 -33.83 3.38 -1.47
N LEU A 46 -33.96 3.73 -0.18
CA LEU A 46 -34.71 4.89 0.29
C LEU A 46 -33.86 6.17 0.30
N ILE A 47 -32.52 6.05 0.23
CA ILE A 47 -31.64 7.18 -0.06
C ILE A 47 -32.06 7.70 -1.45
N PRO A 48 -32.53 8.95 -1.57
CA PRO A 48 -32.93 9.49 -2.86
C PRO A 48 -31.75 9.38 -3.84
N LYS A 49 -31.99 8.85 -5.05
CA LYS A 49 -31.02 8.81 -6.17
C LYS A 49 -30.64 10.21 -6.69
N THR A 50 -30.67 11.23 -5.84
CA THR A 50 -29.86 12.40 -6.06
C THR A 50 -28.47 12.02 -5.61
N THR A 51 -27.69 11.44 -6.53
CA THR A 51 -26.26 11.72 -6.57
C THR A 51 -26.17 13.24 -6.70
N ARG A 52 -26.23 13.97 -5.58
CA ARG A 52 -25.87 15.37 -5.57
C ARG A 52 -24.37 15.35 -5.76
N ASN A 53 -23.95 15.32 -7.02
CA ASN A 53 -22.75 16.02 -7.41
C ASN A 53 -23.01 17.47 -6.99
N ILE A 54 -22.65 17.82 -5.76
CA ILE A 54 -22.72 19.21 -5.32
C ILE A 54 -21.62 19.89 -6.14
N HIS A 55 -22.03 20.53 -7.23
CA HIS A 55 -21.14 21.34 -8.05
C HIS A 55 -20.86 22.62 -7.25
N LEU A 56 -19.88 22.55 -6.36
CA LEU A 56 -19.22 23.75 -5.86
C LEU A 56 -18.09 24.04 -6.84
N ASN A 57 -18.23 25.09 -7.65
CA ASN A 57 -17.19 25.60 -8.54
C ASN A 57 -16.65 24.59 -9.60
N GLY A 58 -17.50 23.71 -10.13
CA GLY A 58 -17.10 22.80 -11.21
C GLY A 58 -16.31 21.56 -10.76
N GLU A 59 -16.07 21.39 -9.45
CA GLU A 59 -15.56 20.15 -8.87
C GLU A 59 -16.70 19.32 -8.28
N VAL A 60 -16.75 18.02 -8.61
CA VAL A 60 -17.71 17.08 -8.04
C VAL A 60 -17.29 16.81 -6.59
N ALA A 61 -17.94 17.49 -5.64
CA ALA A 61 -17.76 17.18 -4.23
C ALA A 61 -18.50 15.86 -3.92
N PHE A 62 -17.72 14.82 -3.60
CA PHE A 62 -18.25 13.53 -3.16
C PHE A 62 -18.68 13.59 -1.70
N ASP A 63 -19.72 12.84 -1.35
CA ASP A 63 -20.21 12.78 0.03
C ASP A 63 -19.14 12.18 0.94
N GLU A 64 -18.66 13.00 1.87
CA GLU A 64 -17.63 12.65 2.84
C GLU A 64 -18.03 11.45 3.72
N SER A 65 -19.33 11.26 3.99
CA SER A 65 -19.81 10.10 4.74
C SER A 65 -19.59 8.79 3.98
N LEU A 66 -19.79 8.78 2.66
CA LEU A 66 -19.55 7.61 1.80
C LEU A 66 -18.05 7.29 1.70
N ILE A 67 -17.20 8.32 1.61
CA ILE A 67 -15.75 8.13 1.59
C ILE A 67 -15.28 7.54 2.92
N LYS A 68 -15.77 8.06 4.05
CA LYS A 68 -15.47 7.52 5.38
C LYS A 68 -15.93 6.07 5.52
N GLU A 69 -17.11 5.71 5.02
CA GLU A 69 -17.58 4.33 5.01
C GLU A 69 -16.67 3.43 4.16
N GLN A 70 -16.30 3.88 2.95
CA GLN A 70 -15.34 3.15 2.10
C GLN A 70 -13.98 2.93 2.80
N LEU A 71 -13.53 3.91 3.57
CA LEU A 71 -12.24 3.89 4.29
C LEU A 71 -12.36 3.42 5.75
N ALA A 72 -13.51 2.91 6.19
CA ALA A 72 -13.77 2.62 7.61
C ALA A 72 -12.73 1.68 8.24
N ARG A 73 -12.20 0.71 7.46
CA ARG A 73 -11.12 -0.19 7.92
C ARG A 73 -9.78 0.50 8.06
N ASN A 74 -9.46 1.45 7.18
CA ASN A 74 -8.25 2.25 7.28
C ASN A 74 -8.35 3.19 8.48
N ILE A 75 -9.53 3.77 8.73
CA ILE A 75 -9.78 4.61 9.91
C ILE A 75 -9.62 3.79 11.20
N ALA A 76 -10.16 2.57 11.24
CA ALA A 76 -10.01 1.69 12.40
C ALA A 76 -8.54 1.33 12.71
N PHE A 77 -7.69 1.25 11.68
CA PHE A 77 -6.27 0.90 11.82
C PHE A 77 -5.36 2.12 12.08
N LEU A 78 -5.56 3.20 11.32
CA LEU A 78 -4.69 4.40 11.33
C LEU A 78 -5.22 5.53 12.22
N GLY A 79 -6.46 5.43 12.69
CA GLY A 79 -7.20 6.53 13.29
C GLY A 79 -7.68 7.55 12.25
N GLU A 80 -8.61 8.42 12.66
CA GLU A 80 -9.12 9.49 11.80
C GLU A 80 -8.01 10.45 11.35
N GLU A 81 -7.13 10.85 12.27
CA GLU A 81 -6.00 11.74 11.97
C GLU A 81 -5.05 11.13 10.92
N GLY A 82 -4.81 9.81 11.01
CA GLY A 82 -3.94 9.11 10.08
C GLY A 82 -4.51 9.10 8.67
N VAL A 83 -5.80 8.76 8.53
CA VAL A 83 -6.49 8.79 7.23
C VAL A 83 -6.58 10.20 6.68
N GLU A 84 -6.85 11.20 7.50
CA GLU A 84 -6.91 12.61 7.07
C GLU A 84 -5.57 13.10 6.50
N LYS A 85 -4.44 12.70 7.11
CA LYS A 85 -3.10 12.98 6.58
C LYS A 85 -2.89 12.32 5.23
N LEU A 86 -3.27 11.05 5.09
CA LEU A 86 -3.18 10.35 3.81
C LEU A 86 -4.05 11.03 2.74
N ARG A 87 -5.26 11.46 3.08
CA ARG A 87 -6.13 12.16 2.15
C ARG A 87 -5.54 13.46 1.65
N LYS A 88 -4.83 14.19 2.49
CA LYS A 88 -4.12 15.43 2.12
C LYS A 88 -2.80 15.20 1.39
N SER A 89 -2.29 13.96 1.36
CA SER A 89 -1.02 13.66 0.71
C SER A 89 -1.13 13.70 -0.82
N PHE A 90 -0.06 14.21 -1.44
CA PHE A 90 0.17 14.17 -2.87
C PHE A 90 1.38 13.27 -3.19
N VAL A 91 1.15 12.21 -3.97
CA VAL A 91 2.17 11.24 -4.34
C VAL A 91 2.40 11.21 -5.85
N ILE A 92 3.67 11.27 -6.26
CA ILE A 92 4.05 11.10 -7.67
C ILE A 92 4.62 9.71 -7.87
N ILE A 93 4.16 8.99 -8.89
CA ILE A 93 4.60 7.65 -9.22
C ILE A 93 5.16 7.65 -10.64
N VAL A 94 6.44 7.31 -10.77
CA VAL A 94 7.14 7.26 -12.07
C VAL A 94 7.35 5.80 -12.48
N GLY A 95 6.79 5.43 -13.64
CA GLY A 95 6.72 4.06 -14.13
C GLY A 95 5.45 3.35 -13.63
N ILE A 96 4.54 3.03 -14.54
CA ILE A 96 3.23 2.39 -14.31
C ILE A 96 3.23 0.97 -14.87
N GLY A 97 4.34 0.27 -14.66
CA GLY A 97 4.47 -1.15 -14.95
C GLY A 97 3.84 -2.05 -13.88
N GLY A 98 4.45 -3.23 -13.66
CA GLY A 98 3.95 -4.18 -12.68
C GLY A 98 4.07 -3.72 -11.23
N VAL A 99 4.99 -2.81 -10.87
CA VAL A 99 5.10 -2.31 -9.49
C VAL A 99 4.30 -1.03 -9.30
N GLY A 100 4.52 -0.03 -10.16
CA GLY A 100 3.88 1.28 -9.98
C GLY A 100 2.36 1.27 -10.14
N SER A 101 1.80 0.41 -11.01
CA SER A 101 0.33 0.30 -11.16
C SER A 101 -0.36 -0.17 -9.89
N TRP A 102 0.22 -1.14 -9.18
CA TRP A 102 -0.30 -1.58 -7.89
C TRP A 102 -0.02 -0.57 -6.78
N ALA A 103 1.13 0.12 -6.82
CA ALA A 103 1.43 1.16 -5.84
C ALA A 103 0.36 2.25 -5.88
N ALA A 104 0.03 2.74 -7.07
CA ALA A 104 -1.06 3.68 -7.30
C ALA A 104 -2.42 3.16 -6.80
N LEU A 105 -2.78 1.94 -7.21
CA LEU A 105 -4.03 1.29 -6.81
C LEU A 105 -4.20 1.23 -5.31
N MET A 106 -3.15 0.84 -4.60
CA MET A 106 -3.23 0.64 -3.18
C MET A 106 -3.10 1.94 -2.38
N LEU A 107 -2.34 2.93 -2.86
CA LEU A 107 -2.33 4.27 -2.27
C LEU A 107 -3.75 4.85 -2.28
N ILE A 108 -4.43 4.76 -3.40
CA ILE A 108 -5.83 5.18 -3.56
C ILE A 108 -6.75 4.41 -2.61
N ARG A 109 -6.64 3.07 -2.57
CA ARG A 109 -7.43 2.24 -1.64
C ARG A 109 -7.11 2.51 -0.16
N SER A 110 -5.94 3.06 0.13
CA SER A 110 -5.53 3.43 1.49
C SER A 110 -6.06 4.81 1.91
N GLY A 111 -6.55 5.61 0.97
CA GLY A 111 -7.12 6.93 1.24
C GLY A 111 -6.35 8.10 0.60
N VAL A 112 -5.24 7.86 -0.09
CA VAL A 112 -4.52 8.95 -0.79
C VAL A 112 -5.44 9.58 -1.83
N SER A 113 -5.71 10.89 -1.70
CA SER A 113 -6.69 11.56 -2.57
C SER A 113 -6.06 12.27 -3.76
N HIS A 114 -4.74 12.43 -3.81
CA HIS A 114 -4.06 13.04 -4.95
C HIS A 114 -2.85 12.21 -5.37
N ILE A 115 -2.90 11.66 -6.58
CA ILE A 115 -1.74 11.03 -7.19
C ILE A 115 -1.47 11.58 -8.59
N ARG A 116 -0.20 11.63 -8.95
CA ARG A 116 0.24 11.82 -10.33
C ARG A 116 0.96 10.57 -10.79
N ILE A 117 0.56 10.04 -11.94
CA ILE A 117 1.10 8.81 -12.51
C ILE A 117 1.76 9.15 -13.85
N ILE A 118 3.03 8.78 -13.99
CA ILE A 118 3.88 9.15 -15.12
C ILE A 118 4.40 7.87 -15.78
N ASP A 119 4.00 7.65 -17.04
CA ASP A 119 4.52 6.58 -17.89
C ASP A 119 4.21 6.93 -19.35
N PHE A 120 5.14 6.64 -20.25
CA PHE A 120 4.98 6.86 -21.69
C PHE A 120 4.51 5.61 -22.44
N ASP A 121 4.58 4.43 -21.81
CA ASP A 121 4.24 3.16 -22.41
C ASP A 121 2.74 2.94 -22.58
N GLN A 122 2.41 2.04 -23.50
CA GLN A 122 1.07 1.48 -23.67
C GLN A 122 0.95 0.11 -23.01
N VAL A 123 -0.29 -0.28 -22.70
CA VAL A 123 -0.62 -1.63 -22.23
C VAL A 123 -0.39 -2.61 -23.37
N THR A 124 0.43 -3.62 -23.12
CA THR A 124 0.66 -4.74 -24.04
C THR A 124 0.00 -6.02 -23.52
N LEU A 125 -0.20 -7.03 -24.36
CA LEU A 125 -0.67 -8.35 -23.91
C LEU A 125 0.21 -8.93 -22.80
N SER A 126 1.53 -8.77 -22.91
CA SER A 126 2.46 -9.23 -21.88
C SER A 126 2.39 -8.41 -20.59
N SER A 127 1.75 -7.24 -20.58
CA SER A 127 1.52 -6.45 -19.36
C SER A 127 0.43 -7.06 -18.48
N LEU A 128 -0.54 -7.77 -19.05
CA LEU A 128 -1.70 -8.32 -18.35
C LEU A 128 -1.35 -9.36 -17.28
N ASN A 129 -0.14 -9.92 -17.31
CA ASN A 129 0.30 -10.87 -16.29
C ASN A 129 0.66 -10.22 -14.94
N ARG A 130 0.87 -8.89 -14.92
CA ARG A 130 1.43 -8.18 -13.75
C ARG A 130 0.88 -6.78 -13.49
N HIS A 131 0.37 -6.10 -14.50
CA HIS A 131 -0.24 -4.78 -14.31
C HIS A 131 -1.50 -4.92 -13.43
N ALA A 132 -1.71 -4.00 -12.49
CA ALA A 132 -2.66 -4.21 -11.40
C ALA A 132 -4.12 -4.39 -11.83
N VAL A 133 -4.53 -3.61 -12.84
CA VAL A 133 -5.94 -3.48 -13.23
C VAL A 133 -6.16 -3.59 -14.74
N ALA A 134 -5.09 -3.73 -15.53
CA ALA A 134 -5.24 -3.72 -16.99
C ALA A 134 -5.90 -5.02 -17.46
N THR A 135 -6.80 -4.88 -18.42
CA THR A 135 -7.57 -5.97 -19.00
C THR A 135 -7.31 -6.07 -20.50
N HIS A 136 -7.88 -7.09 -21.16
CA HIS A 136 -7.75 -7.25 -22.61
C HIS A 136 -8.25 -6.04 -23.40
N SER A 137 -9.28 -5.33 -22.91
CA SER A 137 -9.82 -4.14 -23.58
C SER A 137 -8.92 -2.91 -23.46
N ASP A 138 -7.94 -2.93 -22.54
CA ASP A 138 -7.00 -1.83 -22.35
C ASP A 138 -5.75 -1.96 -23.24
N VAL A 139 -5.56 -3.08 -23.95
CA VAL A 139 -4.39 -3.31 -24.81
C VAL A 139 -4.33 -2.24 -25.91
N GLY A 140 -3.16 -1.60 -26.07
CA GLY A 140 -2.95 -0.47 -26.98
C GLY A 140 -3.32 0.90 -26.42
N THR A 141 -3.86 0.98 -25.20
CA THR A 141 -4.08 2.26 -24.51
C THR A 141 -2.85 2.65 -23.67
N PRO A 142 -2.55 3.95 -23.49
CA PRO A 142 -1.49 4.37 -22.58
C PRO A 142 -1.73 3.84 -21.16
N LYS A 143 -0.68 3.28 -20.51
CA LYS A 143 -0.81 2.65 -19.19
C LYS A 143 -1.40 3.57 -18.13
N VAL A 144 -0.97 4.84 -18.13
CA VAL A 144 -1.50 5.86 -17.21
C VAL A 144 -2.99 6.12 -17.42
N ILE A 145 -3.49 6.08 -18.65
CA ILE A 145 -4.91 6.30 -18.96
C ILE A 145 -5.74 5.10 -18.56
N ALA A 146 -5.28 3.88 -18.90
CA ALA A 146 -5.91 2.65 -18.46
C ALA A 146 -6.02 2.61 -16.93
N LEU A 147 -4.92 2.88 -16.23
CA LEU A 147 -4.92 2.91 -14.77
C LEU A 147 -5.85 3.99 -14.22
N GLN A 148 -5.80 5.22 -14.75
CA GLN A 148 -6.67 6.32 -14.29
C GLN A 148 -8.15 5.91 -14.37
N LYS A 149 -8.58 5.34 -15.49
CA LYS A 149 -9.95 4.86 -15.68
C LYS A 149 -10.37 3.90 -14.56
N HIS A 150 -9.60 2.85 -14.33
CA HIS A 150 -9.88 1.85 -13.29
C HIS A 150 -9.81 2.43 -11.86
N LEU A 151 -8.90 3.38 -11.59
CA LEU A 151 -8.84 4.05 -10.29
C LEU A 151 -10.06 4.93 -10.03
N LYS A 152 -10.58 5.61 -11.06
CA LYS A 152 -11.80 6.41 -10.96
C LYS A 152 -13.06 5.57 -10.71
N GLU A 153 -13.09 4.33 -11.17
CA GLU A 153 -14.15 3.38 -10.82
C GLU A 153 -14.08 2.97 -9.33
N ILE A 154 -12.88 2.91 -8.75
CA ILE A 154 -12.66 2.49 -7.36
C ILE A 154 -12.86 3.66 -6.38
N ALA A 155 -12.30 4.82 -6.69
CA ALA A 155 -12.24 5.99 -5.84
C ALA A 155 -12.49 7.24 -6.69
N PRO A 156 -13.76 7.51 -7.05
CA PRO A 156 -14.09 8.62 -7.94
C PRO A 156 -13.72 9.99 -7.32
N TRP A 157 -13.65 10.05 -5.99
CA TRP A 157 -13.19 11.18 -5.17
C TRP A 157 -11.69 11.48 -5.28
N ALA A 158 -10.85 10.54 -5.74
CA ALA A 158 -9.43 10.77 -5.83
C ALA A 158 -9.05 11.55 -7.10
N LYS A 159 -8.23 12.59 -6.97
CA LYS A 159 -7.58 13.29 -8.08
C LYS A 159 -6.42 12.45 -8.62
N VAL A 160 -6.57 11.94 -9.84
CA VAL A 160 -5.56 11.16 -10.54
C VAL A 160 -5.10 11.94 -11.76
N GLU A 161 -3.85 12.39 -11.75
CA GLU A 161 -3.20 13.14 -12.84
C GLU A 161 -2.36 12.19 -13.72
N PRO A 162 -2.86 11.71 -14.86
CA PRO A 162 -2.08 10.91 -15.79
C PRO A 162 -1.19 11.81 -16.65
N ILE A 163 0.09 11.47 -16.74
CA ILE A 163 1.03 12.12 -17.65
C ILE A 163 1.66 11.07 -18.56
N ILE A 164 1.38 11.20 -19.85
CA ILE A 164 1.96 10.36 -20.90
C ILE A 164 3.26 11.01 -21.38
N GLU A 165 4.33 10.88 -20.60
CA GLU A 165 5.62 11.49 -20.91
C GLU A 165 6.76 10.62 -20.39
N LEU A 166 7.85 10.54 -21.16
CA LEU A 166 9.07 9.88 -20.71
C LEU A 166 9.76 10.78 -19.68
N PHE A 167 10.24 10.19 -18.59
CA PHE A 167 11.04 10.93 -17.62
C PHE A 167 12.44 11.20 -18.18
N THR A 168 12.75 12.46 -18.45
CA THR A 168 14.05 12.91 -18.97
C THR A 168 14.57 14.07 -18.15
N LYS A 169 15.78 14.55 -18.47
CA LYS A 169 16.40 15.67 -17.76
C LYS A 169 15.63 16.97 -17.95
N GLU A 170 15.07 17.16 -19.14
CA GLU A 170 14.32 18.33 -19.54
C GLU A 170 12.93 18.35 -18.89
N SER A 171 12.31 17.17 -18.75
CA SER A 171 10.97 17.04 -18.19
C SER A 171 10.94 16.93 -16.65
N ALA A 172 12.04 16.53 -16.00
CA ALA A 172 12.09 16.24 -14.56
C ALA A 172 11.48 17.33 -13.67
N THR A 173 11.89 18.59 -13.85
CA THR A 173 11.42 19.72 -13.03
C THR A 173 9.91 19.94 -13.19
N LYS A 174 9.39 19.82 -14.40
CA LYS A 174 7.95 19.94 -14.70
C LYS A 174 7.20 18.76 -14.09
N LEU A 175 7.67 17.53 -14.33
CA LEU A 175 6.99 16.30 -13.94
C LEU A 175 6.92 16.11 -12.42
N LEU A 176 7.96 16.52 -11.70
CA LEU A 176 8.05 16.42 -10.23
C LEU A 176 7.57 17.68 -9.49
N SER A 177 6.96 18.64 -10.19
CA SER A 177 6.48 19.90 -9.59
C SER A 177 5.24 19.69 -8.69
N GLY A 178 4.92 20.69 -7.87
CA GLY A 178 3.70 20.71 -7.05
C GLY A 178 3.86 20.13 -5.64
N ASP A 179 5.07 20.17 -5.09
CA ASP A 179 5.38 19.85 -3.69
C ASP A 179 4.83 18.49 -3.23
N ALA A 180 5.11 17.46 -4.02
CA ALA A 180 4.75 16.09 -3.65
C ALA A 180 5.34 15.71 -2.29
N ASN A 181 4.50 15.14 -1.43
CA ASN A 181 4.93 14.59 -0.14
C ASN A 181 5.88 13.42 -0.35
N PHE A 182 5.67 12.66 -1.43
CA PHE A 182 6.46 11.48 -1.72
C PHE A 182 6.53 11.14 -3.20
N ILE A 183 7.66 10.58 -3.63
CA ILE A 183 7.90 10.07 -4.97
C ILE A 183 8.15 8.57 -4.91
N VAL A 184 7.47 7.82 -5.78
CA VAL A 184 7.66 6.39 -5.95
C VAL A 184 8.29 6.12 -7.31
N ASP A 185 9.51 5.61 -7.30
CA ASP A 185 10.20 5.15 -8.51
C ASP A 185 9.94 3.65 -8.74
N ALA A 186 9.25 3.36 -9.84
CA ALA A 186 8.99 2.02 -10.35
C ALA A 186 9.46 1.86 -11.81
N ILE A 187 10.45 2.65 -12.23
CA ILE A 187 11.08 2.58 -13.56
C ILE A 187 11.86 1.28 -13.70
N ASP A 188 11.88 0.67 -14.88
CA ASP A 188 12.66 -0.53 -15.19
C ASP A 188 13.98 -0.22 -15.93
N ASN A 189 14.01 0.83 -16.75
CA ASN A 189 15.24 1.31 -17.38
C ASN A 189 16.23 1.86 -16.33
N ILE A 190 17.44 1.30 -16.32
CA ILE A 190 18.48 1.62 -15.33
C ILE A 190 18.93 3.08 -15.44
N ASP A 191 19.12 3.61 -16.63
CA ASP A 191 19.67 4.95 -16.82
C ASP A 191 18.67 6.03 -16.42
N THR A 192 17.39 5.87 -16.82
CA THR A 192 16.31 6.76 -16.39
C THR A 192 16.09 6.68 -14.87
N LYS A 193 16.13 5.47 -14.30
CA LYS A 193 16.08 5.28 -12.84
C LYS A 193 17.20 6.03 -12.13
N LEU A 194 18.45 5.83 -12.54
CA LEU A 194 19.60 6.51 -11.92
C LEU A 194 19.47 8.02 -11.99
N PHE A 195 18.99 8.53 -13.12
CA PHE A 195 18.74 9.95 -13.28
C PHE A 195 17.68 10.47 -12.30
N LEU A 196 16.52 9.81 -12.20
CA LEU A 196 15.47 10.16 -11.24
C LEU A 196 15.98 10.14 -9.78
N LEU A 197 16.68 9.08 -9.41
CA LEU A 197 17.23 8.90 -8.06
C LEU A 197 18.24 9.99 -7.72
N LYS A 198 19.17 10.30 -8.64
CA LYS A 198 20.13 11.39 -8.46
C LYS A 198 19.44 12.75 -8.35
N TYR A 199 18.47 13.01 -9.23
CA TYR A 199 17.72 14.26 -9.23
C TYR A 199 17.00 14.48 -7.89
N CYS A 200 16.28 13.46 -7.39
CA CYS A 200 15.57 13.54 -6.12
C CYS A 200 16.53 13.69 -4.94
N HIS A 201 17.64 12.95 -4.94
CA HIS A 201 18.68 13.08 -3.91
C HIS A 201 19.25 14.49 -3.85
N ASP A 202 19.63 15.08 -5.00
CA ASP A 202 20.22 16.42 -5.06
C ASP A 202 19.25 17.53 -4.65
N LYS A 203 17.98 17.36 -5.01
CA LYS A 203 16.90 18.29 -4.66
C LYS A 203 16.27 18.01 -3.30
N LYS A 204 16.73 16.96 -2.59
CA LYS A 204 16.18 16.50 -1.30
C LYS A 204 14.67 16.20 -1.37
N LEU A 205 14.22 15.67 -2.51
CA LEU A 205 12.84 15.22 -2.69
C LEU A 205 12.66 13.83 -2.06
N PRO A 206 11.64 13.61 -1.22
CA PRO A 206 11.38 12.31 -0.61
C PRO A 206 11.08 11.26 -1.69
N ILE A 207 11.89 10.20 -1.75
CA ILE A 207 11.76 9.16 -2.76
C ILE A 207 11.96 7.76 -2.17
N ILE A 208 11.16 6.81 -2.66
CA ILE A 208 11.43 5.38 -2.55
C ILE A 208 11.60 4.77 -3.94
N SER A 209 12.53 3.83 -4.08
CA SER A 209 12.76 3.13 -5.33
C SER A 209 12.51 1.63 -5.22
N SER A 210 11.78 1.08 -6.19
CA SER A 210 11.68 -0.36 -6.41
C SER A 210 12.91 -0.89 -7.14
N MET A 211 13.53 -1.92 -6.58
CA MET A 211 14.59 -2.70 -7.23
C MET A 211 13.97 -3.91 -7.96
N GLY A 212 14.74 -5.00 -8.13
CA GLY A 212 14.32 -6.13 -8.93
C GLY A 212 13.21 -6.94 -8.26
N ALA A 213 12.00 -6.90 -8.84
CA ALA A 213 10.87 -7.76 -8.45
C ALA A 213 10.72 -9.01 -9.34
N GLY A 214 11.42 -9.07 -10.48
CA GLY A 214 11.32 -10.17 -11.43
C GLY A 214 12.05 -11.45 -10.98
N ALA A 215 11.54 -12.61 -11.43
CA ALA A 215 12.13 -13.94 -11.21
C ALA A 215 12.36 -14.31 -9.73
N LYS A 216 11.50 -13.81 -8.85
CA LYS A 216 11.47 -14.08 -7.41
C LYS A 216 10.13 -14.71 -7.04
N ALA A 217 10.13 -15.67 -6.12
CA ALA A 217 9.00 -16.50 -5.73
C ALA A 217 8.54 -16.28 -4.27
N ASP A 218 9.42 -15.78 -3.40
CA ASP A 218 9.19 -15.66 -1.97
C ASP A 218 8.92 -14.21 -1.55
N PRO A 219 7.65 -13.86 -1.26
CA PRO A 219 7.31 -12.52 -0.84
C PRO A 219 7.82 -12.16 0.57
N SER A 220 8.11 -13.15 1.43
CA SER A 220 8.58 -12.90 2.81
C SER A 220 10.00 -12.33 2.87
N ARG A 221 10.72 -12.41 1.75
CA ARG A 221 12.12 -11.97 1.61
C ARG A 221 12.28 -10.56 1.09
N ILE A 222 11.16 -9.88 0.84
CA ILE A 222 11.16 -8.47 0.46
C ILE A 222 11.41 -7.64 1.70
N GLN A 223 12.31 -6.68 1.58
CA GLN A 223 12.70 -5.79 2.66
C GLN A 223 13.02 -4.40 2.12
N MET A 224 13.16 -3.46 3.04
CA MET A 224 13.60 -2.11 2.73
C MET A 224 14.94 -1.85 3.37
N SER A 225 15.76 -1.09 2.70
CA SER A 225 16.95 -0.51 3.30
C SER A 225 17.37 0.72 2.54
N ASP A 226 18.38 1.42 3.06
CA ASP A 226 19.16 2.32 2.24
C ASP A 226 19.82 1.54 1.09
N ILE A 227 19.98 2.20 -0.06
CA ILE A 227 20.61 1.61 -1.26
C ILE A 227 22.01 1.07 -0.95
N SER A 228 22.77 1.69 -0.04
CA SER A 228 24.15 1.34 0.32
C SER A 228 24.30 -0.07 0.88
N ILE A 229 23.31 -0.55 1.63
CA ILE A 229 23.35 -1.83 2.36
C ILE A 229 22.54 -2.95 1.71
N THR A 230 22.08 -2.75 0.46
CA THR A 230 21.31 -3.76 -0.26
C THR A 230 22.11 -5.03 -0.55
N ILE A 231 21.50 -6.19 -0.32
CA ILE A 231 22.10 -7.52 -0.54
C ILE A 231 21.33 -8.35 -1.57
N GLU A 232 22.02 -9.30 -2.22
CA GLU A 232 21.45 -10.34 -3.12
C GLU A 232 20.67 -9.86 -4.37
N ASP A 233 20.31 -8.58 -4.51
CA ASP A 233 19.56 -8.04 -5.64
C ASP A 233 20.50 -7.51 -6.75
N PRO A 234 20.48 -8.07 -7.98
CA PRO A 234 21.35 -7.63 -9.07
C PRO A 234 21.05 -6.21 -9.57
N LEU A 235 19.78 -5.79 -9.57
CA LEU A 235 19.40 -4.44 -9.97
C LEU A 235 19.89 -3.44 -8.92
N ALA A 236 19.64 -3.72 -7.64
CA ALA A 236 20.12 -2.89 -6.54
C ALA A 236 21.66 -2.76 -6.55
N ARG A 237 22.38 -3.87 -6.80
CA ARG A 237 23.84 -3.86 -6.93
C ARG A 237 24.31 -2.93 -8.07
N THR A 238 23.65 -2.99 -9.22
CA THR A 238 24.00 -2.18 -10.40
C THR A 238 23.69 -0.71 -10.16
N VAL A 239 22.50 -0.41 -9.63
CA VAL A 239 22.05 0.94 -9.27
C VAL A 239 22.99 1.55 -8.23
N ARG A 240 23.26 0.84 -7.12
CA ARG A 240 24.20 1.27 -6.07
C ARG A 240 25.58 1.63 -6.63
N ARG A 241 26.16 0.75 -7.45
CA ARG A 241 27.50 0.98 -8.04
C ARG A 241 27.52 2.22 -8.94
N ARG A 242 26.47 2.44 -9.73
CA ARG A 242 26.40 3.60 -10.63
C ARG A 242 26.09 4.89 -9.88
N LEU A 243 25.19 4.87 -8.89
CA LEU A 243 24.95 6.01 -8.00
C LEU A 243 26.21 6.45 -7.27
N LYS A 244 27.00 5.50 -6.76
CA LYS A 244 28.30 5.80 -6.12
C LYS A 244 29.25 6.53 -7.07
N LYS A 245 29.32 6.12 -8.35
CA LYS A 245 30.10 6.84 -9.37
C LYS A 245 29.56 8.25 -9.66
N MET A 246 28.29 8.48 -9.41
CA MET A 246 27.63 9.79 -9.53
C MET A 246 27.71 10.62 -8.25
N GLY A 247 28.43 10.16 -7.21
CA GLY A 247 28.57 10.86 -5.94
C GLY A 247 27.42 10.67 -4.95
N VAL A 248 26.61 9.60 -5.12
CA VAL A 248 25.54 9.24 -4.18
C VAL A 248 25.86 7.88 -3.56
N ASP A 249 26.37 7.91 -2.33
CA ASP A 249 26.77 6.70 -1.59
C ASP A 249 25.62 6.11 -0.75
N SER A 250 24.70 6.94 -0.25
CA SER A 250 23.57 6.57 0.63
C SER A 250 22.50 7.66 0.59
N GLY A 251 21.42 7.51 1.36
CA GLY A 251 20.32 8.48 1.48
C GLY A 251 19.15 8.21 0.55
N ILE A 252 19.07 7.01 -0.03
CA ILE A 252 17.96 6.60 -0.91
C ILE A 252 17.38 5.30 -0.38
N THR A 253 16.14 5.39 0.10
CA THR A 253 15.38 4.22 0.55
C THR A 253 14.94 3.40 -0.66
N VAL A 254 15.22 2.10 -0.61
CA VAL A 254 14.84 1.17 -1.68
C VAL A 254 14.12 -0.06 -1.13
N VAL A 255 13.18 -0.57 -1.90
CA VAL A 255 12.58 -1.90 -1.70
C VAL A 255 13.32 -2.87 -2.58
N TYR A 256 13.72 -4.01 -2.02
CA TYR A 256 14.38 -5.10 -2.73
C TYR A 256 14.05 -6.43 -2.06
N SER A 257 14.45 -7.54 -2.66
CA SER A 257 14.30 -8.85 -2.03
C SER A 257 15.64 -9.54 -1.92
N THR A 258 15.87 -10.18 -0.77
CA THR A 258 17.06 -11.00 -0.51
C THR A 258 17.06 -12.32 -1.26
N GLU A 259 15.95 -12.66 -1.92
CA GLU A 259 15.84 -13.85 -2.76
C GLU A 259 16.73 -13.75 -3.99
N LYS A 260 17.54 -14.79 -4.20
CA LYS A 260 18.33 -14.95 -5.43
C LYS A 260 17.36 -15.20 -6.60
N PRO A 261 17.46 -14.44 -7.71
CA PRO A 261 16.59 -14.66 -8.85
C PRO A 261 16.75 -16.07 -9.42
N ASN A 262 15.65 -16.79 -9.61
CA ASN A 262 15.66 -18.10 -10.26
C ASN A 262 15.14 -17.96 -11.70
N VAL A 263 16.08 -17.87 -12.64
CA VAL A 263 15.81 -17.58 -14.06
C VAL A 263 15.61 -18.82 -14.92
N LYS A 264 15.56 -20.04 -14.33
CA LYS A 264 15.15 -21.22 -15.11
C LYS A 264 13.72 -20.99 -15.59
N LEU A 265 13.58 -20.74 -16.90
CA LEU A 265 12.32 -20.88 -17.61
C LEU A 265 11.93 -22.35 -17.47
N LEU A 266 11.11 -22.66 -16.46
CA LEU A 266 10.56 -23.99 -16.32
C LEU A 266 9.74 -24.28 -17.59
N PRO A 267 9.89 -25.47 -18.21
CA PRO A 267 8.83 -25.96 -19.08
C PRO A 267 7.59 -26.04 -18.18
N LEU A 268 6.53 -25.33 -18.57
CA LEU A 268 5.36 -25.02 -17.74
C LEU A 268 4.96 -26.15 -16.77
N GLY A 269 5.02 -25.83 -15.47
CA GLY A 269 4.36 -26.52 -14.38
C GLY A 269 3.78 -25.46 -13.44
N LEU A 270 2.48 -25.54 -13.19
CA LEU A 270 1.65 -24.52 -12.55
C LEU A 270 2.14 -24.07 -11.16
N PHE A 271 1.72 -22.85 -10.82
CA PHE A 271 1.64 -22.21 -9.50
C PHE A 271 2.75 -21.22 -9.08
N SER A 272 2.30 -20.01 -8.71
CA SER A 272 2.96 -19.04 -7.81
C SER A 272 4.08 -18.13 -8.33
N ARG A 273 3.87 -17.42 -9.46
CA ARG A 273 4.60 -16.16 -9.75
C ARG A 273 3.79 -14.88 -9.48
N LYS A 274 2.49 -15.00 -9.20
CA LYS A 274 1.56 -13.86 -9.02
C LYS A 274 1.62 -13.22 -7.63
N LEU A 275 1.98 -13.99 -6.58
CA LEU A 275 1.90 -13.53 -5.19
C LEU A 275 3.02 -12.52 -4.81
N ILE A 276 4.19 -12.62 -5.44
CA ILE A 276 5.38 -11.85 -5.08
C ILE A 276 5.24 -10.38 -5.42
N MET A 277 4.68 -10.07 -6.59
CA MET A 277 4.48 -8.67 -6.98
C MET A 277 3.51 -7.98 -6.02
N VAL A 278 2.38 -8.62 -5.68
CA VAL A 278 1.40 -8.05 -4.73
C VAL A 278 2.03 -7.72 -3.37
N VAL A 279 2.93 -8.57 -2.85
CA VAL A 279 3.61 -8.31 -1.57
C VAL A 279 4.75 -7.30 -1.70
N TYR A 280 5.48 -7.28 -2.82
CA TYR A 280 6.49 -6.25 -3.12
C TYR A 280 5.88 -4.87 -3.04
N ILE A 281 4.66 -4.78 -3.54
CA ILE A 281 3.89 -3.57 -3.56
C ILE A 281 3.33 -3.29 -2.16
N TYR A 282 2.77 -4.28 -1.44
CA TYR A 282 2.31 -4.09 -0.05
C TYR A 282 3.40 -3.50 0.84
N ILE A 283 4.65 -3.89 0.65
CA ILE A 283 5.80 -3.30 1.35
C ILE A 283 6.07 -1.88 0.87
N CYS A 284 6.16 -1.62 -0.45
CA CYS A 284 6.29 -0.25 -0.99
C CYS A 284 5.21 0.71 -0.44
N ILE A 285 3.95 0.26 -0.37
CA ILE A 285 2.82 1.02 0.15
C ILE A 285 2.92 1.20 1.65
N SER A 286 3.25 0.13 2.39
CA SER A 286 3.52 0.23 3.81
C SER A 286 4.59 1.29 4.06
N VAL A 287 5.59 1.46 3.20
CA VAL A 287 6.58 2.54 3.37
C VAL A 287 5.98 3.92 3.15
N VAL A 288 5.24 4.15 2.07
CA VAL A 288 4.66 5.47 1.78
C VAL A 288 3.70 5.85 2.91
N LEU A 289 2.86 4.90 3.35
CA LEU A 289 1.92 5.09 4.45
C LEU A 289 2.64 5.24 5.79
N PHE A 290 3.71 4.47 6.07
CA PHE A 290 4.50 4.60 7.30
C PHE A 290 5.42 5.83 7.28
N TYR A 291 5.95 6.31 6.16
CA TYR A 291 6.75 7.53 6.19
C TYR A 291 5.89 8.76 6.46
N ASP A 292 4.65 8.84 5.96
CA ASP A 292 3.74 9.95 6.29
C ASP A 292 3.10 9.79 7.69
N LEU A 293 2.65 8.59 8.05
CA LEU A 293 2.01 8.33 9.34
C LEU A 293 3.04 8.28 10.47
N PHE A 294 4.15 7.57 10.27
CA PHE A 294 5.22 7.44 11.24
C PHE A 294 6.16 8.64 11.22
N SER A 295 6.39 9.45 10.17
CA SER A 295 7.15 10.71 10.39
C SER A 295 6.33 11.71 11.20
N CYS A 296 5.01 11.79 11.00
CA CYS A 296 4.16 12.61 11.85
C CYS A 296 4.06 12.07 13.29
N ILE A 297 3.89 10.75 13.47
CA ILE A 297 3.83 10.11 14.79
C ILE A 297 5.21 10.03 15.44
N TYR A 298 6.30 9.82 14.72
CA TYR A 298 7.68 9.76 15.22
C TYR A 298 8.20 11.16 15.54
N ILE A 299 7.87 12.20 14.78
CA ILE A 299 8.20 13.59 15.19
C ILE A 299 7.39 14.00 16.43
N PHE A 300 6.12 13.58 16.53
CA PHE A 300 5.28 13.82 17.70
C PHE A 300 5.69 12.96 18.92
N MET A 301 6.05 11.70 18.71
CA MET A 301 6.48 10.74 19.74
C MET A 301 7.93 10.94 20.15
N GLN A 302 8.84 11.34 19.27
CA GLN A 302 10.21 11.71 19.66
C GLN A 302 10.20 13.01 20.48
N LYS A 303 9.31 13.98 20.17
CA LYS A 303 9.12 15.16 21.03
C LYS A 303 8.51 14.78 22.39
N LYS A 304 7.50 13.91 22.44
CA LYS A 304 6.84 13.49 23.70
C LYS A 304 7.68 12.50 24.53
N ILE A 305 8.42 11.58 23.89
CA ILE A 305 9.33 10.64 24.57
C ILE A 305 10.55 11.37 25.09
N LYS A 306 11.11 12.35 24.35
CA LYS A 306 12.22 13.16 24.86
C LYS A 306 11.79 14.08 26.01
N TYR A 307 10.58 14.66 25.95
CA TYR A 307 10.03 15.43 27.08
C TYR A 307 9.72 14.56 28.29
N LYS A 308 9.08 13.39 28.10
CA LYS A 308 8.70 12.50 29.20
C LYS A 308 9.89 11.74 29.79
N MET A 309 10.91 11.43 29.00
CA MET A 309 12.19 10.92 29.51
C MET A 309 12.98 12.00 30.26
N GLN A 310 12.99 13.26 29.81
CA GLN A 310 13.63 14.34 30.58
C GLN A 310 12.89 14.66 31.90
N GLU A 311 11.56 14.51 31.92
CA GLU A 311 10.74 14.65 33.12
C GLU A 311 10.94 13.48 34.09
N ILE A 312 11.01 12.24 33.59
CA ILE A 312 11.34 11.05 34.38
C ILE A 312 12.78 11.11 34.91
N THR A 313 13.77 11.52 34.10
CA THR A 313 15.15 11.69 34.57
C THR A 313 15.28 12.79 35.62
N ARG A 314 14.49 13.88 35.53
CA ARG A 314 14.42 14.90 36.59
C ARG A 314 13.79 14.37 37.87
N LEU A 315 12.70 13.60 37.77
CA LEU A 315 12.02 13.00 38.93
C LEU A 315 12.92 11.98 39.66
N TYR A 316 13.73 11.20 38.93
CA TYR A 316 14.69 10.25 39.51
C TYR A 316 15.98 10.91 40.05
N GLN A 317 16.32 12.12 39.61
CA GLN A 317 17.43 12.90 40.18
C GLN A 317 17.03 13.69 41.42
N THR A 318 15.73 13.86 41.69
CA THR A 318 15.21 14.52 42.89
C THR A 318 14.76 13.55 44.00
N SER A 319 14.76 12.25 43.74
CA SER A 319 14.45 11.23 44.76
C SER A 319 15.75 10.69 45.37
N ASP A 320 16.23 11.36 46.41
CA ASP A 320 17.32 10.91 47.27
C ASP A 320 16.99 9.55 47.92
N PRO A 321 17.88 8.53 47.89
CA PRO A 321 17.66 7.24 48.53
C PRO A 321 17.88 7.22 50.06
N GLU A 322 17.96 8.36 50.76
CA GLU A 322 18.30 8.42 52.19
C GLU A 322 17.24 9.08 53.10
N SER A 323 15.94 8.81 52.88
CA SER A 323 14.91 9.23 53.86
C SER A 323 13.74 8.24 54.00
N SER A 324 13.97 7.08 54.61
CA SER A 324 12.92 6.30 55.31
C SER A 324 13.48 5.12 56.13
N LEU A 325 14.51 5.39 56.93
CA LEU A 325 14.89 4.52 58.05
C LEU A 325 14.86 5.33 59.34
N TYR A 326 13.63 5.64 59.77
CA TYR A 326 13.19 5.80 61.17
C TYR A 326 11.69 5.56 61.22
#